data_AF-A0A2T0PU53-F1
#
_entry.id   AF-A0A2T0PU53-F1
#
_cell.length_a   1.000
_cell.length_b   1.000
_cell.length_c   1.000
_cell.angle_alpha   90.00
_cell.angle_beta   90.00
_cell.angle_gamma   90.00
#
_symmetry.space_group_name_H-M   'P 1'
#
loop_
_entity.id
_entity.type
_entity.pdbx_description
1 polymer ?
#
loop_
_entity_poly.entity_id
_entity_poly.type
_entity_poly.pdbx_seq_one_letter_code
_entity_poly.pdbx_strand_id
1 'polypeptide(L)'
;MAYPPPGPYGGTGPQYGPSGPYGMAPPPPPPPKKSSAGLIITLVLGVVLLLVGVSVAGFLWWSYTANQAAAEALDDLEESVTYGVPDPTAEAPTEPSTDTTTSEPAGGTETDSGSDGGGSGQGFPSSYDGVWFDDAPFTVQGQPGTDMEAHTEPGGTGGDITMELSGQSCEWTLVWAEAQGEVHRADATPVSGNPSGCPDVGSVTFEDYGGRGIDIYVGPSAGNETDYIESW
;
A
#
# COMPACT_ATOMS: atom_id res chain seq x y z
N MET A 1 33.30 21.10 18.96
CA MET A 1 34.47 20.43 19.58
C MET A 1 34.07 20.03 21.00
N ALA A 2 33.84 18.73 21.23
CA ALA A 2 33.51 18.19 22.55
C ALA A 2 34.36 16.93 22.77
N TYR A 3 35.07 16.88 23.89
CA TYR A 3 36.04 15.84 24.24
C TYR A 3 35.37 14.53 24.68
N PRO A 4 35.94 13.35 24.38
CA PRO A 4 35.45 12.07 24.88
C PRO A 4 35.83 11.87 26.38
N PRO A 5 34.98 11.16 27.16
CA PRO A 5 35.29 10.83 28.54
C PRO A 5 36.41 9.76 28.65
N PRO A 6 37.30 9.84 29.66
CA PRO A 6 38.37 8.88 29.90
C PRO A 6 37.83 7.54 30.43
N GLY A 7 38.28 6.43 29.85
CA GLY A 7 37.92 5.09 30.29
C GLY A 7 38.58 4.67 31.62
N PRO A 8 37.97 3.74 32.37
CA PRO A 8 38.62 3.13 33.52
C PRO A 8 39.56 2.00 33.09
N TYR A 9 40.85 2.28 33.25
CA TYR A 9 41.90 1.30 33.47
C TYR A 9 41.48 0.30 34.55
N GLY A 10 41.47 -0.99 34.21
CA GLY A 10 41.20 -2.08 35.15
C GLY A 10 41.98 -3.32 34.75
N GLY A 11 43.30 -3.24 34.83
CA GLY A 11 44.19 -4.39 34.68
C GLY A 11 44.09 -5.32 35.88
N THR A 12 43.37 -6.43 35.72
CA THR A 12 43.47 -7.59 36.61
C THR A 12 44.53 -8.53 36.05
N GLY A 13 45.77 -8.31 36.49
CA GLY A 13 46.88 -9.21 36.19
C GLY A 13 46.64 -10.60 36.80
N PRO A 14 47.14 -11.68 36.16
CA PRO A 14 47.09 -13.02 36.71
C PRO A 14 48.00 -13.13 37.93
N GLN A 15 47.40 -13.45 39.07
CA GLN A 15 48.05 -13.70 40.34
C GLN A 15 48.82 -15.04 40.25
N TYR A 16 50.12 -14.97 39.97
CA TYR A 16 51.02 -16.12 40.02
C TYR A 16 51.24 -16.55 41.47
N GLY A 17 50.64 -17.68 41.83
CA GLY A 17 50.86 -18.37 43.10
C GLY A 17 52.15 -19.20 43.13
N PRO A 18 52.68 -19.50 44.33
CA PRO A 18 54.00 -20.07 44.54
C PRO A 18 54.10 -21.53 44.08
N SER A 19 55.19 -21.79 43.37
CA SER A 19 55.67 -23.09 42.89
C SER A 19 55.92 -24.09 44.02
N GLY A 20 55.06 -25.10 44.12
CA GLY A 20 55.23 -26.27 44.97
C GLY A 20 55.93 -27.44 44.23
N PRO A 21 56.81 -28.22 44.88
CA PRO A 21 57.63 -29.23 44.23
C PRO A 21 57.03 -30.65 44.34
N TYR A 22 55.95 -30.95 43.61
CA TYR A 22 55.51 -32.32 43.38
C TYR A 22 54.87 -32.44 41.99
N GLY A 23 55.70 -32.82 41.01
CA GLY A 23 55.27 -33.11 39.64
C GLY A 23 54.47 -34.41 39.58
N MET A 24 53.16 -34.33 39.84
CA MET A 24 52.24 -35.29 39.25
C MET A 24 51.94 -34.80 37.83
N ALA A 25 52.14 -35.66 36.83
CA ALA A 25 51.69 -35.37 35.48
C ALA A 25 50.19 -35.01 35.53
N PRO A 26 49.76 -33.91 34.90
CA PRO A 26 48.37 -33.50 34.94
C PRO A 26 47.50 -34.66 34.44
N PRO A 27 46.36 -34.96 35.12
CA PRO A 27 45.46 -36.01 34.67
C PRO A 27 45.05 -35.72 33.21
N PRO A 28 44.92 -36.74 32.35
CA PRO A 28 44.49 -36.55 30.98
C PRO A 28 43.15 -35.80 30.96
N PRO A 29 42.94 -34.86 30.03
CA PRO A 29 41.71 -34.09 29.96
C PRO A 29 40.51 -35.04 29.82
N PRO A 30 39.38 -34.75 30.49
CA PRO A 30 38.19 -35.56 30.37
C PRO A 30 37.72 -35.61 28.90
N PRO A 31 37.21 -36.77 28.43
CA PRO A 31 36.74 -36.89 27.05
C PRO A 31 35.62 -35.87 26.78
N PRO A 32 35.59 -35.24 25.59
CA PRO A 32 34.56 -34.26 25.26
C PRO A 32 33.18 -34.92 25.29
N LYS A 33 32.29 -34.37 26.12
CA LYS A 33 30.89 -34.80 26.19
C LYS A 33 30.20 -34.35 24.90
N LYS A 34 29.93 -35.28 24.00
CA LYS A 34 29.12 -35.04 22.80
C LYS A 34 27.70 -34.73 23.27
N SER A 35 27.28 -33.47 23.21
CA SER A 35 25.91 -33.09 23.58
C SER A 35 25.00 -33.35 22.38
N SER A 36 24.00 -34.22 22.58
CA SER A 36 22.97 -34.51 21.57
C SER A 36 22.05 -33.30 21.32
N ALA A 37 22.09 -32.31 22.21
CA ALA A 37 21.26 -31.11 22.14
C ALA A 37 21.54 -30.29 20.87
N GLY A 38 22.80 -30.18 20.44
CA GLY A 38 23.14 -29.45 19.20
C GLY A 38 22.55 -30.10 17.94
N LEU A 39 22.47 -31.44 17.92
CA LEU A 39 21.90 -32.17 16.79
C LEU A 39 20.38 -31.98 16.71
N ILE A 40 19.70 -31.97 17.86
CA ILE A 40 18.24 -31.75 17.88
C ILE A 40 17.91 -30.33 17.43
N ILE A 41 18.64 -29.32 17.90
CA ILE A 41 18.40 -27.92 17.52
C ILE A 41 18.59 -27.72 16.01
N THR A 42 19.67 -28.26 15.45
CA THR A 42 19.93 -28.16 13.99
C THR A 42 18.89 -28.90 13.16
N LEU A 43 18.41 -30.07 13.62
CA LEU A 43 17.34 -30.81 12.97
C LEU A 43 16.03 -30.01 12.95
N VAL A 44 15.61 -29.45 14.09
CA VAL A 44 14.37 -28.67 14.19
C VAL A 44 14.42 -27.43 13.31
N LEU A 45 15.54 -26.70 13.33
CA LEU A 45 15.76 -25.54 12.44
C LEU A 45 15.68 -25.94 10.96
N GLY A 46 16.27 -27.06 10.58
CA GLY A 46 16.20 -27.57 9.20
C GLY A 46 14.77 -27.89 8.77
N VAL A 47 13.96 -28.51 9.64
CA VAL A 47 12.56 -28.82 9.33
C VAL A 47 11.71 -27.56 9.20
N VAL A 48 11.89 -26.57 10.08
CA VAL A 48 11.16 -25.29 10.00
C VAL A 48 11.48 -24.56 8.70
N LEU A 49 12.75 -24.45 8.32
CA LEU A 49 13.15 -23.80 7.06
C LEU A 49 12.61 -24.55 5.83
N LEU A 50 12.58 -25.88 5.87
CA LEU A 50 12.00 -26.69 4.80
C LEU A 50 10.50 -26.45 4.66
N LEU A 51 9.75 -26.39 5.77
CA LEU A 51 8.32 -26.10 5.75
C LEU A 51 8.04 -24.71 5.17
N VAL A 52 8.79 -23.68 5.59
CA VAL A 52 8.67 -22.33 5.03
C VAL A 52 8.92 -22.33 3.52
N GLY A 53 9.97 -23.02 3.06
CA GLY A 53 10.28 -23.13 1.64
C GLY A 53 9.16 -23.80 0.82
N VAL A 54 8.56 -24.87 1.35
CA VAL A 54 7.43 -25.57 0.70
C VAL A 54 6.19 -24.66 0.65
N SER A 55 5.90 -23.92 1.73
CA SER A 55 4.78 -22.98 1.77
C SER A 55 4.92 -21.86 0.74
N VAL A 56 6.09 -21.23 0.64
CA VAL A 56 6.35 -20.15 -0.32
C VAL A 56 6.25 -20.67 -1.76
N ALA A 57 6.86 -21.83 -2.05
CA ALA A 57 6.77 -22.44 -3.38
C ALA A 57 5.32 -22.79 -3.77
N GLY A 58 4.54 -23.31 -2.81
CA GLY A 58 3.11 -23.59 -3.02
C GLY A 58 2.28 -22.34 -3.29
N PHE A 59 2.52 -21.27 -2.53
CA PHE A 59 1.83 -19.99 -2.71
C PHE A 59 2.14 -19.34 -4.06
N LEU A 60 3.41 -19.33 -4.47
CA LEU A 60 3.82 -18.81 -5.78
C LEU A 60 3.24 -19.64 -6.93
N TRP A 61 3.21 -20.97 -6.79
CA TRP A 61 2.59 -21.85 -7.79
C TRP A 61 1.09 -21.60 -7.91
N TRP A 62 0.37 -21.50 -6.79
CA TRP A 62 -1.06 -21.17 -6.79
C TRP A 62 -1.28 -19.83 -7.48
N SER A 63 -0.59 -18.78 -7.05
CA SER A 63 -0.72 -17.43 -7.62
C SER A 63 -0.46 -17.43 -9.13
N TYR A 64 0.57 -18.14 -9.58
CA TYR A 64 0.86 -18.30 -11.01
C TYR A 64 -0.29 -18.99 -11.77
N THR A 65 -0.88 -20.05 -11.22
CA THR A 65 -2.02 -20.74 -11.86
C THR A 65 -3.31 -19.92 -11.84
N ALA A 66 -3.55 -19.12 -10.80
CA ALA A 66 -4.72 -18.24 -10.72
C ALA A 66 -4.66 -17.14 -11.79
N ASN A 67 -3.47 -16.57 -12.00
CA ASN A 67 -3.27 -15.51 -12.99
C ASN A 67 -3.35 -16.01 -14.44
N GLN A 68 -3.02 -17.29 -14.72
CA GLN A 68 -3.19 -17.84 -16.07
C GLN A 68 -4.66 -17.96 -16.47
N ALA A 69 -5.55 -18.33 -15.54
CA ALA A 69 -6.98 -18.40 -15.83
C ALA A 69 -7.56 -17.02 -16.18
N ALA A 70 -7.04 -15.96 -15.55
CA ALA A 70 -7.40 -14.58 -15.89
C ALA A 70 -6.85 -14.15 -17.27
N ALA A 71 -5.63 -14.56 -17.60
CA ALA A 71 -5.02 -14.24 -18.90
C ALA A 71 -5.74 -14.91 -20.08
N GLU A 72 -6.17 -16.18 -19.93
CA GLU A 72 -6.95 -16.89 -20.97
C GLU A 72 -8.34 -16.26 -21.16
N ALA A 73 -8.96 -15.70 -20.12
CA ALA A 73 -10.24 -15.02 -20.23
C ALA A 73 -10.16 -13.68 -20.99
N LEU A 74 -9.00 -13.03 -21.00
CA LEU A 74 -8.78 -11.79 -21.75
C LEU A 74 -8.54 -12.06 -23.25
N ASP A 75 -7.84 -13.14 -23.59
CA ASP A 75 -7.60 -13.55 -24.99
C ASP A 75 -8.93 -13.89 -25.71
N ASP A 76 -9.89 -14.50 -25.00
CA ASP A 76 -11.22 -14.82 -25.54
C ASP A 76 -12.11 -13.57 -25.79
N LEU A 77 -11.82 -12.46 -25.10
CA LEU A 77 -12.54 -11.19 -25.31
C LEU A 77 -12.04 -10.42 -26.53
N GLU A 78 -10.73 -10.46 -26.83
CA GLU A 78 -10.15 -9.75 -27.98
C GLU A 78 -10.63 -10.33 -29.33
N GLU A 79 -10.94 -11.62 -29.41
CA GLU A 79 -11.44 -12.23 -30.65
C GLU A 79 -12.89 -11.79 -30.98
N SER A 80 -13.67 -11.31 -30.00
CA SER A 80 -15.08 -10.94 -30.19
C SER A 80 -15.32 -9.52 -30.72
N VAL A 81 -14.31 -8.63 -30.75
CA VAL A 81 -14.47 -7.18 -31.07
C VAL A 81 -14.20 -6.84 -32.54
N THR A 82 -14.05 -7.84 -33.44
CA THR A 82 -13.69 -7.59 -34.85
C THR A 82 -14.87 -7.50 -35.84
N TYR A 83 -16.14 -7.57 -35.40
CA TYR A 83 -17.28 -7.47 -36.34
C TYR A 83 -18.36 -6.48 -35.90
N GLY A 84 -18.13 -5.20 -36.17
CA GLY A 84 -19.16 -4.18 -36.04
C GLY A 84 -18.66 -2.76 -36.26
N VAL A 85 -18.06 -2.47 -37.42
CA VAL A 85 -17.93 -1.08 -37.87
C VAL A 85 -19.24 -0.69 -38.55
N PRO A 86 -20.15 0.07 -37.90
CA PRO A 86 -21.27 0.68 -38.61
C PRO A 86 -20.71 1.71 -39.58
N ASP A 87 -21.12 1.57 -40.83
CA ASP A 87 -20.88 2.51 -41.93
C ASP A 87 -21.35 3.93 -41.52
N PRO A 88 -20.46 4.95 -41.46
CA PRO A 88 -20.85 6.30 -41.12
C PRO A 88 -21.54 6.97 -42.32
N THR A 89 -22.77 6.56 -42.62
CA THR A 89 -23.64 7.31 -43.52
C THR A 89 -24.28 8.47 -42.75
N ALA A 90 -23.66 9.64 -42.95
CA ALA A 90 -24.25 10.97 -43.05
C ALA A 90 -25.63 11.24 -42.42
N GLU A 91 -25.69 12.23 -41.52
CA GLU A 91 -26.48 13.46 -41.74
C GLU A 91 -26.08 14.53 -40.72
N ALA A 92 -25.76 15.73 -41.20
CA ALA A 92 -25.36 16.88 -40.39
C ALA A 92 -26.59 17.56 -39.78
N PRO A 93 -26.65 17.78 -38.44
CA PRO A 93 -27.68 18.61 -37.85
C PRO A 93 -27.34 20.09 -38.04
N THR A 94 -28.29 20.84 -38.58
CA THR A 94 -28.24 22.30 -38.72
C THR A 94 -28.44 22.96 -37.36
N GLU A 95 -27.47 23.75 -36.91
CA GLU A 95 -27.54 24.54 -35.67
C GLU A 95 -28.43 25.78 -35.83
N PRO A 96 -29.27 26.12 -34.85
CA PRO A 96 -29.85 27.46 -34.74
C PRO A 96 -28.94 28.38 -33.90
N SER A 97 -28.47 29.47 -34.52
CA SER A 97 -27.79 30.57 -33.84
C SER A 97 -28.66 31.19 -32.74
N THR A 98 -28.13 31.28 -31.53
CA THR A 98 -28.69 32.11 -30.46
C THR A 98 -27.63 33.11 -30.03
N ASP A 99 -27.78 34.35 -30.51
CA ASP A 99 -27.11 35.53 -29.96
C ASP A 99 -27.50 35.72 -28.49
N THR A 100 -26.52 35.83 -27.59
CA THR A 100 -26.74 36.41 -26.25
C THR A 100 -25.50 37.17 -25.81
N THR A 101 -25.57 38.47 -26.11
CA THR A 101 -25.11 39.65 -25.37
C THR A 101 -24.17 39.47 -24.17
N THR A 102 -22.96 40.00 -24.38
CA THR A 102 -21.97 40.53 -23.44
C THR A 102 -22.54 41.30 -22.24
N SER A 103 -22.07 40.95 -21.05
CA SER A 103 -21.93 41.88 -19.92
C SER A 103 -20.74 41.45 -19.05
N GLU A 104 -19.67 42.22 -19.19
CA GLU A 104 -18.45 42.24 -18.38
C GLU A 104 -18.78 42.68 -16.94
N PRO A 105 -18.11 42.08 -15.93
CA PRO A 105 -17.44 42.95 -14.97
C PRO A 105 -15.98 42.53 -14.76
N ALA A 106 -15.09 43.48 -15.03
CA ALA A 106 -13.71 43.49 -14.59
C ALA A 106 -13.62 43.38 -13.06
N GLY A 107 -12.82 42.43 -12.57
CA GLY A 107 -12.58 42.26 -11.14
C GLY A 107 -11.70 41.05 -10.88
N GLY A 108 -10.39 41.24 -10.99
CA GLY A 108 -9.38 40.19 -10.93
C GLY A 108 -9.40 39.34 -9.67
N THR A 109 -9.06 38.07 -9.86
CA THR A 109 -7.91 37.44 -9.22
C THR A 109 -7.54 36.30 -10.17
N GLU A 110 -6.47 36.47 -10.94
CA GLU A 110 -5.78 35.34 -11.55
C GLU A 110 -5.33 34.46 -10.38
N THR A 111 -6.13 33.44 -10.06
CA THR A 111 -5.64 32.31 -9.30
C THR A 111 -4.68 31.60 -10.23
N ASP A 112 -3.44 32.06 -10.16
CA ASP A 112 -2.26 31.37 -10.63
C ASP A 112 -2.30 29.96 -10.02
N SER A 113 -2.77 29.00 -10.80
CA SER A 113 -2.68 27.56 -10.52
C SER A 113 -1.22 27.12 -10.65
N GLY A 114 -0.33 27.82 -9.96
CA GLY A 114 1.05 27.44 -9.74
C GLY A 114 1.06 26.24 -8.81
N SER A 115 0.76 25.06 -9.34
CA SER A 115 1.18 23.78 -8.78
C SER A 115 2.68 23.59 -8.99
N ASP A 116 3.48 24.57 -8.59
CA ASP A 116 4.94 24.52 -8.53
C ASP A 116 5.33 24.12 -7.10
N GLY A 117 5.14 22.83 -6.79
CA GLY A 117 5.51 22.29 -5.48
C GLY A 117 5.47 20.76 -5.36
N GLY A 118 5.10 20.06 -6.44
CA GLY A 118 5.08 18.60 -6.47
C GLY A 118 6.50 18.04 -6.47
N GLY A 119 7.02 17.74 -5.28
CA GLY A 119 8.07 16.75 -5.14
C GLY A 119 7.64 15.51 -5.92
N SER A 120 8.51 15.01 -6.79
CA SER A 120 8.28 13.87 -7.67
C SER A 120 8.09 12.59 -6.86
N GLY A 121 6.95 12.47 -6.17
CA GLY A 121 6.46 11.22 -5.61
C GLY A 121 6.22 10.27 -6.77
N GLN A 122 6.86 9.12 -6.72
CA GLN A 122 6.89 8.15 -7.82
C GLN A 122 5.60 7.33 -7.93
N GLY A 123 4.44 7.96 -7.72
CA GLY A 123 3.15 7.28 -7.70
C GLY A 123 2.79 6.64 -6.35
N PHE A 124 1.75 5.81 -6.37
CA PHE A 124 1.29 5.07 -5.21
C PHE A 124 2.30 3.98 -4.80
N PRO A 125 2.65 3.89 -3.51
CA PRO A 125 3.32 2.73 -2.94
C PRO A 125 2.51 1.45 -3.19
N SER A 126 3.19 0.34 -3.45
CA SER A 126 2.53 -0.97 -3.60
C SER A 126 1.84 -1.46 -2.32
N SER A 127 2.12 -0.85 -1.17
CA SER A 127 1.43 -1.14 0.09
C SER A 127 0.00 -0.60 0.11
N TYR A 128 -0.35 0.33 -0.79
CA TYR A 128 -1.69 0.90 -0.89
C TYR A 128 -2.56 0.19 -1.93
N ASP A 129 -2.08 -0.89 -2.53
CA ASP A 129 -2.88 -1.77 -3.37
C ASP A 129 -3.39 -2.92 -2.51
N GLY A 130 -4.71 -3.04 -2.32
CA GLY A 130 -5.27 -4.10 -1.49
C GLY A 130 -6.73 -3.95 -1.12
N VAL A 131 -7.24 -5.02 -0.50
CA VAL A 131 -8.60 -5.05 0.06
C VAL A 131 -8.52 -4.67 1.52
N TRP A 132 -9.26 -3.63 1.92
CA TRP A 132 -9.24 -3.09 3.27
C TRP A 132 -10.56 -3.35 3.96
N PHE A 133 -10.56 -4.37 4.79
CA PHE A 133 -11.71 -4.65 5.64
C PHE A 133 -11.58 -3.83 6.91
N ASP A 134 -12.55 -2.98 7.18
CA ASP A 134 -12.79 -2.52 8.54
C ASP A 134 -13.81 -3.46 9.18
N ASP A 135 -13.41 -4.16 10.24
CA ASP A 135 -14.34 -4.93 11.08
C ASP A 135 -15.35 -4.00 11.79
N ALA A 136 -15.07 -2.69 11.84
CA ALA A 136 -15.97 -1.67 12.34
C ALA A 136 -16.76 -1.00 11.20
N PRO A 137 -18.07 -0.77 11.36
CA PRO A 137 -18.83 0.01 10.40
C PRO A 137 -18.30 1.44 10.36
N PHE A 138 -17.96 1.92 9.17
CA PHE A 138 -17.58 3.30 8.93
C PHE A 138 -18.77 4.10 8.40
N THR A 139 -18.62 5.42 8.32
CA THR A 139 -19.58 6.29 7.64
C THR A 139 -18.88 7.11 6.59
N VAL A 140 -19.55 7.45 5.49
CA VAL A 140 -19.09 8.45 4.52
C VAL A 140 -20.22 9.43 4.28
N GLN A 141 -20.05 10.69 4.66
CA GLN A 141 -21.10 11.73 4.62
C GLN A 141 -22.41 11.28 5.29
N GLY A 142 -22.30 10.52 6.38
CA GLY A 142 -23.43 9.98 7.13
C GLY A 142 -24.10 8.74 6.53
N GLN A 143 -23.57 8.17 5.45
CA GLN A 143 -23.99 6.88 4.92
C GLN A 143 -23.15 5.75 5.55
N PRO A 144 -23.77 4.70 6.11
CA PRO A 144 -23.02 3.58 6.67
C PRO A 144 -22.33 2.78 5.57
N GLY A 145 -21.06 2.46 5.78
CA GLY A 145 -20.25 1.59 4.94
C GLY A 145 -19.92 0.26 5.62
N THR A 146 -19.74 -0.79 4.83
CA THR A 146 -19.37 -2.13 5.33
C THR A 146 -18.08 -2.66 4.74
N ASP A 147 -17.74 -2.28 3.51
CA ASP A 147 -16.58 -2.82 2.79
C ASP A 147 -15.91 -1.72 1.97
N MET A 148 -14.58 -1.77 1.89
CA MET A 148 -13.75 -0.88 1.10
C MET A 148 -12.62 -1.66 0.42
N GLU A 149 -12.44 -1.44 -0.87
CA GLU A 149 -11.36 -2.02 -1.67
C GLU A 149 -10.73 -0.89 -2.46
N ALA A 150 -9.41 -0.81 -2.52
CA ALA A 150 -8.78 0.04 -3.53
C ALA A 150 -7.67 -0.68 -4.24
N HIS A 151 -7.62 -0.41 -5.54
CA HIS A 151 -6.57 -0.85 -6.41
C HIS A 151 -5.73 0.36 -6.77
N THR A 152 -4.44 0.29 -6.50
CA THR A 152 -3.50 1.33 -6.95
C THR A 152 -2.47 0.70 -7.87
N GLU A 153 -2.13 1.39 -8.95
CA GLU A 153 -1.07 0.93 -9.85
C GLU A 153 0.28 1.07 -9.11
N PRO A 154 1.02 -0.03 -8.83
CA PRO A 154 2.25 0.06 -8.08
C PRO A 154 3.31 0.91 -8.81
N GLY A 155 3.71 2.03 -8.22
CA GLY A 155 4.59 3.02 -8.85
C GLY A 155 3.93 3.83 -9.98
N GLY A 156 2.61 3.67 -10.16
CA GLY A 156 1.76 4.45 -11.05
C GLY A 156 1.02 5.55 -10.30
N THR A 157 0.39 6.47 -11.04
CA THR A 157 -0.35 7.60 -10.47
C THR A 157 -1.87 7.37 -10.47
N GLY A 158 -2.32 6.20 -10.92
CA GLY A 158 -3.73 5.85 -11.02
C GLY A 158 -4.14 4.77 -10.04
N GLY A 159 -5.44 4.72 -9.77
CA GLY A 159 -6.09 3.67 -9.03
C GLY A 159 -7.60 3.80 -9.08
N ASP A 160 -8.28 2.96 -8.34
CA ASP A 160 -9.71 3.03 -8.09
C ASP A 160 -9.99 2.63 -6.64
N ILE A 161 -11.11 3.12 -6.10
CA ILE A 161 -11.61 2.75 -4.79
C ILE A 161 -13.09 2.40 -4.93
N THR A 162 -13.46 1.27 -4.37
CA THR A 162 -14.83 0.78 -4.29
C THR A 162 -15.25 0.72 -2.82
N MET A 163 -16.44 1.22 -2.52
CA MET A 163 -17.04 1.13 -1.19
C MET A 163 -18.45 0.55 -1.27
N GLU A 164 -18.81 -0.34 -0.35
CA GLU A 164 -20.22 -0.73 -0.14
C GLU A 164 -20.86 0.23 0.87
N LEU A 165 -21.71 1.14 0.37
CA LEU A 165 -22.40 2.16 1.13
C LEU A 165 -23.92 1.94 1.08
N SER A 166 -24.55 1.81 2.25
CA SER A 166 -26.01 1.57 2.35
C SER A 166 -26.52 0.38 1.50
N GLY A 167 -25.68 -0.64 1.29
CA GLY A 167 -25.99 -1.82 0.45
C GLY A 167 -25.89 -1.57 -1.06
N GLN A 168 -25.17 -0.52 -1.47
CA GLN A 168 -24.85 -0.22 -2.87
C GLN A 168 -23.33 -0.13 -3.03
N SER A 169 -22.80 -0.67 -4.13
CA SER A 169 -21.40 -0.49 -4.49
C SER A 169 -21.23 0.84 -5.22
N CYS A 170 -20.30 1.65 -4.72
CA CYS A 170 -19.93 2.95 -5.26
C CYS A 170 -18.44 2.94 -5.60
N GLU A 171 -18.08 3.47 -6.76
CA GLU A 171 -16.72 3.41 -7.30
C GLU A 171 -16.19 4.80 -7.67
N TRP A 172 -14.93 5.07 -7.35
CA TRP A 172 -14.24 6.31 -7.71
C TRP A 172 -12.87 5.97 -8.29
N THR A 173 -12.49 6.66 -9.36
CA THR A 173 -11.11 6.66 -9.86
C THR A 173 -10.25 7.54 -8.97
N LEU A 174 -9.07 7.05 -8.62
CA LEU A 174 -8.05 7.76 -7.86
C LEU A 174 -6.96 8.28 -8.79
N VAL A 175 -6.54 9.52 -8.56
CA VAL A 175 -5.37 10.11 -9.20
C VAL A 175 -4.45 10.65 -8.12
N TRP A 176 -3.20 10.20 -8.12
CA TRP A 176 -2.19 10.67 -7.18
C TRP A 176 -2.03 12.19 -7.27
N ALA A 177 -2.17 12.87 -6.14
CA ALA A 177 -2.13 14.33 -6.07
C ALA A 177 -0.83 14.83 -5.41
N GLU A 178 -0.56 14.39 -4.17
CA GLU A 178 0.61 14.84 -3.42
C GLU A 178 1.06 13.84 -2.36
N ALA A 179 2.30 14.00 -1.87
CA ALA A 179 2.84 13.24 -0.75
C ALA A 179 3.61 14.17 0.19
N GLN A 180 3.32 14.08 1.49
CA GLN A 180 3.99 14.84 2.55
C GLN A 180 4.40 13.91 3.69
N GLY A 181 5.61 13.34 3.59
CA GLY A 181 6.10 12.37 4.57
C GLY A 181 5.43 11.01 4.37
N GLU A 182 4.70 10.54 5.38
CA GLU A 182 3.95 9.26 5.37
C GLU A 182 2.49 9.45 4.93
N VAL A 183 2.09 10.71 4.66
CA VAL A 183 0.76 11.07 4.19
C VAL A 183 0.78 11.18 2.67
N HIS A 184 -0.05 10.37 2.01
CA HIS A 184 -0.22 10.34 0.56
C HIS A 184 -1.65 10.67 0.22
N ARG A 185 -1.86 11.57 -0.74
CA ARG A 185 -3.20 12.00 -1.10
C ARG A 185 -3.50 11.72 -2.56
N ALA A 186 -4.73 11.29 -2.80
CA ALA A 186 -5.33 11.10 -4.11
C ALA A 186 -6.55 12.01 -4.26
N ASP A 187 -6.73 12.56 -5.44
CA ASP A 187 -8.00 13.14 -5.86
C ASP A 187 -8.90 12.01 -6.37
N ALA A 188 -10.16 12.01 -5.94
CA ALA A 188 -11.14 10.99 -6.27
C ALA A 188 -12.21 11.55 -7.22
N THR A 189 -12.54 10.79 -8.26
CA THR A 189 -13.58 11.16 -9.23
C THR A 189 -14.57 10.00 -9.38
N PRO A 190 -15.88 10.21 -9.21
CA PRO A 190 -16.86 9.13 -9.32
C PRO A 190 -16.86 8.52 -10.72
N VAL A 191 -16.93 7.19 -10.80
CA VAL A 191 -17.01 6.46 -12.07
C VAL A 191 -18.38 6.65 -12.71
N SER A 192 -18.40 6.75 -14.04
CA SER A 192 -19.64 6.84 -14.79
C SER A 192 -20.49 5.58 -14.59
N GLY A 193 -21.72 5.74 -14.11
CA GLY A 193 -22.63 4.62 -13.86
C GLY A 193 -22.80 4.27 -12.38
N ASN A 194 -22.16 5.00 -11.46
CA ASN A 194 -22.44 4.89 -10.04
C ASN A 194 -23.95 4.98 -9.75
N PRO A 195 -24.48 4.15 -8.83
CA PRO A 195 -25.85 4.24 -8.38
C PRO A 195 -26.20 5.65 -7.90
N SER A 196 -27.44 6.09 -8.15
CA SER A 196 -27.97 7.30 -7.54
C SER A 196 -28.02 7.12 -6.03
N GLY A 197 -27.17 7.84 -5.29
CA GLY A 197 -27.04 7.69 -3.85
C GLY A 197 -25.60 7.65 -3.36
N CYS A 198 -24.63 7.35 -4.23
CA CYS A 198 -23.22 7.42 -3.86
C CYS A 198 -22.83 8.86 -3.46
N PRO A 199 -22.11 9.05 -2.34
CA PRO A 199 -21.66 10.37 -1.92
C PRO A 199 -20.57 10.91 -2.84
N ASP A 200 -20.41 12.23 -2.85
CA ASP A 200 -19.29 12.85 -3.56
C ASP A 200 -18.02 12.72 -2.72
N VAL A 201 -17.11 11.84 -3.13
CA VAL A 201 -15.76 11.72 -2.60
C VAL A 201 -14.82 12.43 -3.57
N GLY A 202 -14.22 13.53 -3.11
CA GLY A 202 -13.28 14.34 -3.90
C GLY A 202 -11.82 14.14 -3.53
N SER A 203 -11.53 13.68 -2.32
CA SER A 203 -10.18 13.28 -1.91
C SER A 203 -10.18 12.04 -1.03
N VAL A 204 -9.10 11.26 -1.17
CA VAL A 204 -8.75 10.16 -0.28
C VAL A 204 -7.31 10.38 0.18
N THR A 205 -7.10 10.36 1.49
CA THR A 205 -5.76 10.48 2.08
C THR A 205 -5.40 9.19 2.78
N PHE A 206 -4.24 8.64 2.42
CA PHE A 206 -3.63 7.44 3.00
C PHE A 206 -2.51 7.85 3.94
N GLU A 207 -2.53 7.38 5.19
CA GLU A 207 -1.44 7.58 6.15
C GLU A 207 -0.91 6.22 6.62
N ASP A 208 0.37 5.94 6.35
CA ASP A 208 1.03 4.68 6.72
C ASP A 208 1.66 4.77 8.12
N TYR A 209 1.29 3.87 9.02
CA TYR A 209 1.85 3.80 10.37
C TYR A 209 3.02 2.82 10.52
N GLY A 210 3.90 2.76 9.52
CA GLY A 210 5.11 1.95 9.55
C GLY A 210 4.81 0.46 9.65
N GLY A 211 3.85 -0.01 8.87
CA GLY A 211 3.46 -1.43 8.79
C GLY A 211 2.50 -1.91 9.88
N ARG A 212 1.70 -1.00 10.46
CA ARG A 212 0.61 -1.34 11.41
C ARG A 212 -0.79 -1.21 10.84
N GLY A 213 -0.90 -0.72 9.61
CA GLY A 213 -2.17 -0.36 9.02
C GLY A 213 -2.05 0.90 8.15
N ILE A 214 -3.15 1.24 7.48
CA ILE A 214 -3.32 2.45 6.69
C ILE A 214 -4.57 3.15 7.21
N ASP A 215 -4.43 4.40 7.60
CA ASP A 215 -5.57 5.26 7.89
C ASP A 215 -6.04 5.89 6.58
N ILE A 216 -7.35 5.78 6.32
CA ILE A 216 -7.97 6.30 5.12
C ILE A 216 -8.94 7.42 5.52
N TYR A 217 -8.62 8.64 5.12
CA TYR A 217 -9.49 9.79 5.31
C TYR A 217 -10.24 10.09 4.03
N VAL A 218 -11.56 10.22 4.12
CA VAL A 218 -12.46 10.40 2.97
C VAL A 218 -13.21 11.73 3.11
N GLY A 219 -13.25 12.51 2.03
CA GLY A 219 -13.92 13.81 2.06
C GLY A 219 -14.35 14.33 0.69
N PRO A 220 -15.18 15.39 0.66
CA PRO A 220 -15.56 16.07 -0.57
C PRO A 220 -14.39 16.83 -1.22
N SER A 221 -13.33 17.13 -0.46
CA SER A 221 -12.13 17.81 -0.97
C SER A 221 -10.98 17.72 0.03
N ALA A 222 -9.77 17.97 -0.48
CA ALA A 222 -8.53 18.19 0.26
C ALA A 222 -8.71 18.89 1.62
N GLY A 223 -8.27 18.26 2.71
CA GLY A 223 -8.24 18.90 4.03
C GLY A 223 -9.62 19.16 4.63
N ASN A 224 -10.68 18.64 3.99
CA ASN A 224 -12.06 18.66 4.48
C ASN A 224 -12.59 17.22 4.61
N GLU A 225 -11.71 16.25 4.86
CA GLU A 225 -12.07 14.88 5.13
C GLU A 225 -12.94 14.82 6.39
N THR A 226 -14.16 14.27 6.24
CA THR A 226 -15.16 14.20 7.31
C THR A 226 -15.21 12.84 7.96
N ASP A 227 -14.63 11.85 7.30
CA ASP A 227 -14.77 10.45 7.61
C ASP A 227 -13.40 9.77 7.65
N TYR A 228 -13.30 8.73 8.47
CA TYR A 228 -12.07 8.07 8.83
C TYR A 228 -12.30 6.56 8.90
N ILE A 229 -11.37 5.80 8.32
CA ILE A 229 -11.39 4.34 8.27
C ILE A 229 -10.01 3.86 8.67
N GLU A 230 -9.95 2.94 9.63
CA GLU A 230 -8.70 2.36 10.13
C GLU A 230 -8.56 0.95 9.56
N SER A 231 -7.56 0.74 8.70
CA SER A 231 -7.29 -0.57 8.08
C SER A 231 -6.05 -1.22 8.70
N TRP A 232 -6.12 -2.53 9.03
CA TRP A 232 -5.05 -3.29 9.71
C TRP A 232 -4.54 -4.47 8.89
#